data_AF-A0A849QZP0-F1
#
_entry.id   AF-A0A849QZP0-F1
#
_cell.length_a   1.000
_cell.length_b   1.000
_cell.length_c   1.000
_cell.angle_alpha   90.00
_cell.angle_beta   90.00
_cell.angle_gamma   90.00
#
_symmetry.space_group_name_H-M   'P 1'
#
loop_
_entity.id
_entity.type
_entity.pdbx_description
1 polymer ?
#
loop_
_entity_poly.entity_id
_entity_poly.type
_entity_poly.pdbx_seq_one_letter_code
_entity_poly.pdbx_strand_id
1 'polypeptide(L)'
;MGASINEYFKALAERKLEIFFHGKGVYNEEVIKELESQPNSLHAIVMGPYFLHPKWVIERRLEREDRRSFSLALRTYLEGSTPQSEGKVRLIIRNSPRYLKYLIEKAKVKPEEVHDLALEMTRNLDNLLKLGSFSFCGVDVGYYENVIITENAYFEYGRKTEVTPIEHFYQSKDYDKIKRELAHFDEVFDANYKGRNSEIASLKQFIMSLEQRLKEAL
;
A
#
# COMPACT_ATOMS: atom_id res chain seq x y z
N MET A 1 -8.06 37.09 20.53
CA MET A 1 -7.95 36.12 21.63
C MET A 1 -7.89 34.74 20.99
N GLY A 2 -6.67 34.21 20.84
CA GLY A 2 -6.44 32.94 20.16
C GLY A 2 -6.74 31.78 21.10
N ALA A 3 -7.53 30.82 20.62
CA ALA A 3 -7.70 29.54 21.30
C ALA A 3 -6.32 28.92 21.52
N SER A 4 -6.09 28.36 22.71
CA SER A 4 -4.82 27.70 22.99
C SER A 4 -4.64 26.53 22.02
N ILE A 5 -3.39 26.22 21.63
CA ILE A 5 -3.08 25.05 20.78
C ILE A 5 -3.79 23.77 21.29
N ASN A 6 -3.95 23.63 22.61
CA ASN A 6 -4.68 22.53 23.23
C ASN A 6 -6.20 22.52 22.96
N GLU A 7 -6.85 23.68 22.84
CA GLU A 7 -8.27 23.79 22.48
C GLU A 7 -8.52 23.46 21.01
N TYR A 8 -7.56 23.78 20.13
CA TYR A 8 -7.61 23.35 18.73
C TYR A 8 -7.53 21.82 18.63
N PHE A 9 -6.54 21.19 19.28
CA PHE A 9 -6.42 19.72 19.29
C PHE A 9 -7.60 19.02 19.99
N LYS A 10 -8.21 19.64 20.99
CA LYS A 10 -9.41 19.12 21.65
C LYS A 10 -10.66 19.23 20.77
N ALA A 11 -10.85 20.34 20.08
CA ALA A 11 -11.93 20.50 19.09
C ALA A 11 -11.77 19.55 17.89
N LEU A 12 -10.53 19.22 17.52
CA LEU A 12 -10.18 18.21 16.53
C LEU A 12 -10.54 16.78 17.00
N ALA A 13 -10.24 16.44 18.25
CA ALA A 13 -10.60 15.15 18.85
C ALA A 13 -12.13 14.96 19.00
N GLU A 14 -12.87 16.03 19.25
CA GLU A 14 -14.33 16.02 19.38
C GLU A 14 -15.07 16.02 18.02
N ARG A 15 -14.37 16.25 16.89
CA ARG A 15 -15.00 16.54 15.58
C ARG A 15 -14.95 15.44 14.52
N LYS A 16 -14.63 14.18 14.84
CA LYS A 16 -14.62 13.10 13.81
C LYS A 16 -13.80 13.53 12.58
N LEU A 17 -12.59 14.02 12.84
CA LEU A 17 -11.80 14.81 11.90
C LEU A 17 -11.65 14.15 10.53
N GLU A 18 -12.09 14.87 9.52
CA GLU A 18 -11.70 14.67 8.12
C GLU A 18 -10.61 15.67 7.79
N ILE A 19 -9.42 15.18 7.41
CA ILE A 19 -8.28 16.02 7.07
C ILE A 19 -7.95 15.83 5.59
N PHE A 20 -7.90 16.95 4.87
CA PHE A 20 -7.46 17.01 3.49
C PHE A 20 -5.99 17.40 3.44
N PHE A 21 -5.16 16.55 2.87
CA PHE A 21 -3.74 16.83 2.70
C PHE A 21 -3.43 17.32 1.29
N HIS A 22 -2.43 18.20 1.18
CA HIS A 22 -1.92 18.66 -0.09
C HIS A 22 -0.58 17.97 -0.37
N GLY A 23 -0.60 17.03 -1.32
CA GLY A 23 0.60 16.40 -1.86
C GLY A 23 0.93 15.02 -1.29
N LYS A 24 1.51 14.18 -2.16
CA LYS A 24 1.85 12.78 -1.89
C LYS A 24 2.81 12.58 -0.71
N GLY A 25 3.67 13.58 -0.44
CA GLY A 25 4.64 13.52 0.66
C GLY A 25 3.95 13.43 2.02
N VAL A 26 2.96 14.29 2.26
CA VAL A 26 2.24 14.36 3.55
C VAL A 26 1.43 13.08 3.78
N TYR A 27 0.71 12.61 2.76
CA TYR A 27 0.00 11.33 2.82
C TYR A 27 0.94 10.18 3.22
N ASN A 28 2.09 10.07 2.52
CA ASN A 28 3.04 9.00 2.81
C ASN A 28 3.56 9.10 4.25
N GLU A 29 3.86 10.30 4.73
CA GLU A 29 4.39 10.49 6.07
C GLU A 29 3.38 10.07 7.15
N GLU A 30 2.11 10.45 7.03
CA GLU A 30 1.09 10.09 8.00
C GLU A 30 0.78 8.59 7.99
N VAL A 31 0.73 7.97 6.82
CA VAL A 31 0.59 6.51 6.71
C VAL A 31 1.79 5.79 7.31
N ILE A 32 3.01 6.27 7.08
CA ILE A 32 4.22 5.66 7.65
C ILE A 32 4.19 5.75 9.18
N LYS A 33 3.86 6.91 9.76
CA LYS A 33 3.70 7.05 11.21
C LYS A 33 2.67 6.09 11.79
N GLU A 34 1.54 5.92 11.11
CA GLU A 34 0.53 4.94 11.53
C GLU A 34 1.10 3.52 11.52
N LEU A 35 1.76 3.08 10.44
CA LEU A 35 2.36 1.75 10.37
C LEU A 35 3.46 1.53 11.43
N GLU A 36 4.23 2.57 11.74
CA GLU A 36 5.26 2.52 12.79
C GLU A 36 4.70 2.39 14.21
N SER A 37 3.45 2.81 14.42
CA SER A 37 2.74 2.56 15.68
C SER A 37 2.35 1.09 15.88
N GLN A 38 2.57 0.24 14.87
CA GLN A 38 2.27 -1.19 14.85
C GLN A 38 0.79 -1.49 15.18
N PRO A 39 -0.16 -1.00 14.37
CA PRO A 39 -1.57 -1.30 14.55
C PRO A 39 -1.83 -2.81 14.48
N ASN A 40 -2.83 -3.27 15.22
CA ASN A 40 -3.22 -4.69 15.28
C ASN A 40 -3.88 -5.18 13.99
N SER A 41 -4.37 -4.25 13.16
CA SER A 41 -5.01 -4.54 11.88
C SER A 41 -4.50 -3.62 10.77
N LEU A 42 -4.49 -4.16 9.56
CA LEU A 42 -4.14 -3.41 8.36
C LEU A 42 -4.90 -3.95 7.15
N HIS A 43 -5.70 -3.09 6.54
CA HIS A 43 -6.35 -3.36 5.27
C HIS A 43 -5.82 -2.35 4.26
N ALA A 44 -5.25 -2.83 3.16
CA ALA A 44 -4.56 -1.96 2.22
C ALA A 44 -4.91 -2.28 0.78
N ILE A 45 -5.29 -1.27 0.01
CA ILE A 45 -5.36 -1.32 -1.45
C ILE A 45 -4.10 -0.65 -1.99
N VAL A 46 -3.29 -1.42 -2.71
CA VAL A 46 -1.93 -1.02 -3.10
C VAL A 46 -1.69 -1.23 -4.59
N MET A 47 -1.04 -0.27 -5.26
CA MET A 47 -0.69 -0.39 -6.68
C MET A 47 0.57 -1.24 -6.89
N GLY A 48 0.36 -2.51 -7.20
CA GLY A 48 1.39 -3.50 -7.41
C GLY A 48 2.12 -3.90 -6.13
N PRO A 49 2.95 -4.95 -6.18
CA PRO A 49 3.59 -5.50 -5.00
C PRO A 49 4.88 -4.75 -4.61
N TYR A 50 4.81 -3.42 -4.43
CA TYR A 50 6.00 -2.61 -4.12
C TYR A 50 6.66 -2.99 -2.78
N PHE A 51 5.90 -3.57 -1.84
CA PHE A 51 6.44 -4.07 -0.57
C PHE A 51 7.36 -5.28 -0.76
N LEU A 52 7.47 -5.82 -1.98
CA LEU A 52 8.42 -6.86 -2.36
C LEU A 52 9.69 -6.33 -3.06
N HIS A 53 9.80 -5.03 -3.35
CA HIS A 53 10.96 -4.46 -4.07
C HIS A 53 12.31 -4.70 -3.37
N PRO A 54 13.33 -5.22 -4.05
CA PRO A 54 14.67 -5.35 -3.45
C PRO A 54 15.23 -3.98 -3.06
N LYS A 55 16.20 -3.99 -2.14
CA LYS A 55 16.73 -2.78 -1.50
C LYS A 55 17.20 -1.75 -2.54
N TRP A 56 17.88 -2.20 -3.58
CA TRP A 56 18.43 -1.34 -4.64
C TRP A 56 17.33 -0.59 -5.42
N VAL A 57 16.14 -1.18 -5.62
CA VAL A 57 15.00 -0.49 -6.26
C VAL A 57 14.50 0.65 -5.36
N ILE A 58 14.45 0.40 -4.06
CA ILE A 58 14.03 1.39 -3.07
C ILE A 58 15.05 2.53 -3.02
N GLU A 59 16.34 2.22 -2.92
CA GLU A 59 17.44 3.19 -2.86
C GLU A 59 17.46 4.10 -4.10
N ARG A 60 17.43 3.54 -5.32
CA ARG A 60 17.36 4.33 -6.57
C ARG A 60 16.17 5.28 -6.64
N ARG A 61 15.04 4.89 -6.05
CA ARG A 61 13.88 5.79 -5.96
C ARG A 61 14.14 6.92 -4.97
N LEU A 62 14.68 6.60 -3.80
CA LEU A 62 14.93 7.57 -2.73
C LEU A 62 16.00 8.59 -3.10
N GLU A 63 17.00 8.22 -3.92
CA GLU A 63 17.96 9.19 -4.50
C GLU A 63 17.28 10.34 -5.26
N ARG A 64 16.03 10.15 -5.71
CA ARG A 64 15.26 11.12 -6.50
C ARG A 64 14.08 11.71 -5.73
N GLU A 65 13.84 11.24 -4.51
CA GLU A 65 12.68 11.64 -3.71
C GLU A 65 13.15 11.87 -2.28
N ASP A 66 13.14 13.13 -1.83
CA ASP A 66 13.45 13.49 -0.45
C ASP A 66 12.26 13.18 0.48
N ARG A 67 11.99 11.89 0.65
CA ARG A 67 10.89 11.39 1.50
C ARG A 67 11.12 9.97 1.96
N ARG A 68 10.49 9.62 3.08
CA ARG A 68 10.49 8.26 3.62
C ARG A 68 9.82 7.27 2.67
N SER A 69 10.24 6.01 2.76
CA SER A 69 9.74 4.95 1.90
C SER A 69 8.52 4.25 2.50
N PHE A 70 7.35 4.56 1.95
CA PHE A 70 6.12 3.81 2.26
C PHE A 70 6.27 2.30 1.97
N SER A 71 6.95 1.94 0.87
CA SER A 71 7.22 0.55 0.52
C SER A 71 8.03 -0.18 1.59
N LEU A 72 9.00 0.52 2.21
CA LEU A 72 9.80 -0.03 3.29
C LEU A 72 8.98 -0.12 4.58
N ALA A 73 8.24 0.94 4.93
CA ALA A 73 7.38 0.94 6.11
C ALA A 73 6.33 -0.18 6.07
N LEU A 74 5.69 -0.40 4.91
CA LEU A 74 4.75 -1.51 4.75
C LEU A 74 5.46 -2.86 4.87
N ARG A 75 6.64 -3.05 4.26
CA ARG A 75 7.42 -4.28 4.44
C ARG A 75 7.74 -4.51 5.92
N THR A 76 8.27 -3.51 6.60
CA THR A 76 8.66 -3.62 8.01
C THR A 76 7.47 -3.93 8.91
N TYR A 77 6.31 -3.34 8.65
CA TYR A 77 5.07 -3.70 9.34
C TYR A 77 4.70 -5.18 9.11
N LEU A 78 4.73 -5.65 7.85
CA LEU A 78 4.44 -7.05 7.53
C LEU A 78 5.46 -8.02 8.16
N GLU A 79 6.74 -7.64 8.22
CA GLU A 79 7.79 -8.43 8.87
C GLU A 79 7.63 -8.49 10.40
N GLY A 80 7.10 -7.43 11.02
CA GLY A 80 6.81 -7.36 12.46
C GLY A 80 5.48 -7.99 12.88
N SER A 81 4.55 -8.17 11.93
CA SER A 81 3.24 -8.77 12.21
C SER A 81 3.37 -10.23 12.67
N THR A 82 2.71 -10.56 13.78
CA THR A 82 2.81 -11.90 14.41
C THR A 82 1.66 -12.80 13.96
N PRO A 83 1.70 -14.13 14.24
CA PRO A 83 0.57 -15.02 13.94
C PRO A 83 -0.76 -14.59 14.59
N GLN A 84 -0.73 -13.75 15.64
CA GLN A 84 -1.93 -13.20 16.30
C GLN A 84 -2.65 -12.13 15.44
N SER A 85 -1.99 -11.68 14.36
CA SER A 85 -2.53 -10.81 13.32
C SER A 85 -3.19 -11.58 12.18
N GLU A 86 -3.24 -12.93 12.25
CA GLU A 86 -3.90 -13.76 11.23
C GLU A 86 -5.36 -13.31 11.03
N GLY A 87 -5.72 -13.06 9.77
CA GLY A 87 -7.03 -12.54 9.38
C GLY A 87 -7.22 -11.02 9.55
N LYS A 88 -6.31 -10.32 10.25
CA LYS A 88 -6.36 -8.86 10.50
C LYS A 88 -5.52 -8.04 9.54
N VAL A 89 -4.63 -8.70 8.79
CA VAL A 89 -3.81 -8.07 7.75
C VAL A 89 -4.23 -8.59 6.38
N ARG A 90 -4.87 -7.72 5.58
CA ARG A 90 -5.41 -8.05 4.27
C ARG A 90 -4.96 -7.02 3.23
N LEU A 91 -4.44 -7.48 2.10
CA LEU A 91 -3.95 -6.61 1.03
C LEU A 91 -4.68 -6.89 -0.29
N ILE A 92 -5.23 -5.87 -0.92
CA ILE A 92 -5.65 -5.90 -2.32
C ILE A 92 -4.50 -5.34 -3.16
N ILE A 93 -3.89 -6.19 -3.98
CA ILE A 93 -2.76 -5.82 -4.84
C ILE A 93 -3.28 -5.58 -6.25
N ARG A 94 -3.27 -4.32 -6.67
CA ARG A 94 -3.73 -3.93 -8.01
C ARG A 94 -2.60 -4.04 -9.02
N ASN A 95 -2.76 -4.97 -9.95
CA ASN A 95 -1.83 -5.15 -11.07
C ASN A 95 -2.15 -4.14 -12.18
N SER A 96 -1.83 -2.86 -11.96
CA SER A 96 -2.07 -1.82 -12.97
C SER A 96 -0.83 -1.52 -13.83
N PRO A 97 -1.01 -1.08 -15.09
CA PRO A 97 0.03 -0.48 -15.92
C PRO A 97 0.87 0.59 -15.21
N ARG A 98 0.29 1.28 -14.21
CA ARG A 98 1.01 2.28 -13.43
C ARG A 98 2.20 1.71 -12.67
N TYR A 99 2.11 0.46 -12.21
CA TYR A 99 3.20 -0.23 -11.54
C TYR A 99 4.42 -0.35 -12.46
N LEU A 100 4.21 -0.72 -13.73
CA LEU A 100 5.28 -0.78 -14.73
C LEU A 100 5.89 0.60 -14.97
N LYS A 101 5.04 1.61 -15.15
CA LYS A 101 5.47 3.01 -15.29
C LYS A 101 6.27 3.50 -14.08
N TYR A 102 5.96 3.02 -12.86
CA TYR A 102 6.76 3.30 -11.67
C TYR A 102 8.16 2.69 -11.76
N LEU A 103 8.27 1.42 -12.17
CA LEU A 103 9.57 0.75 -12.33
C LEU A 103 10.44 1.47 -13.36
N ILE A 104 9.86 1.84 -14.50
CA ILE A 104 10.57 2.54 -15.59
C ILE A 104 10.92 3.98 -15.18
N GLU A 105 9.96 4.78 -14.75
CA GLU A 105 10.17 6.23 -14.62
C GLU A 105 10.80 6.63 -13.29
N LYS A 106 10.44 5.93 -12.21
CA LYS A 106 10.82 6.32 -10.84
C LYS A 106 12.02 5.53 -10.35
N ALA A 107 11.98 4.20 -10.48
CA ALA A 107 13.10 3.35 -10.11
C ALA A 107 14.18 3.29 -11.20
N LYS A 108 13.85 3.58 -12.48
CA LYS A 108 14.75 3.45 -13.64
C LYS A 108 15.33 2.04 -13.74
N VAL A 109 14.48 1.03 -13.56
CA VAL A 109 14.82 -0.37 -13.81
C VAL A 109 15.01 -0.53 -15.31
N LYS A 110 16.18 -1.05 -15.71
CA LYS A 110 16.48 -1.36 -17.10
C LYS A 110 15.97 -2.74 -17.48
N PRO A 111 15.67 -3.01 -18.77
CA PRO A 111 15.17 -4.31 -19.22
C PRO A 111 16.03 -5.50 -18.76
N GLU A 112 17.36 -5.36 -18.80
CA GLU A 112 18.31 -6.38 -18.39
C GLU A 112 18.29 -6.70 -16.88
N GLU A 113 17.75 -5.80 -16.05
CA GLU A 113 17.67 -5.96 -14.59
C GLU A 113 16.37 -6.64 -14.13
N VAL A 114 15.39 -6.80 -15.04
CA VAL A 114 14.03 -7.23 -14.66
C VAL A 114 13.99 -8.68 -14.20
N HIS A 115 14.81 -9.54 -14.80
CA HIS A 115 14.87 -10.94 -14.42
C HIS A 115 15.32 -11.10 -12.95
N ASP A 116 16.43 -10.46 -12.59
CA ASP A 116 16.97 -10.49 -11.22
C ASP A 116 15.99 -9.84 -10.23
N LEU A 117 15.38 -8.73 -10.62
CA LEU A 117 14.30 -8.09 -9.86
C LEU A 117 13.17 -9.08 -9.53
N ALA A 118 12.68 -9.82 -10.54
CA ALA A 118 11.58 -10.77 -10.37
C ALA A 118 11.96 -11.93 -9.44
N LEU A 119 13.19 -12.45 -9.55
CA LEU A 119 13.71 -13.48 -8.66
C LEU A 119 13.80 -12.99 -7.21
N GLU A 120 14.36 -11.79 -6.98
CA GLU A 120 14.46 -11.21 -5.64
C GLU A 120 13.08 -10.91 -5.03
N MET A 121 12.15 -10.36 -5.81
CA MET A 121 10.77 -10.12 -5.35
C MET A 121 10.07 -11.42 -4.95
N THR A 122 10.29 -12.50 -5.70
CA THR A 122 9.74 -13.83 -5.39
C THR A 122 10.33 -14.36 -4.08
N ARG A 123 11.64 -14.20 -3.85
CA ARG A 123 12.29 -14.57 -2.58
C ARG A 123 11.74 -13.75 -1.40
N ASN A 124 11.53 -12.44 -1.58
CA ASN A 124 10.94 -11.59 -0.56
C ASN A 124 9.51 -12.03 -0.22
N LEU A 125 8.71 -12.40 -1.22
CA LEU A 125 7.38 -12.96 -0.99
C LEU A 125 7.46 -14.26 -0.18
N ASP A 126 8.33 -15.19 -0.56
CA ASP A 126 8.50 -16.47 0.14
C ASP A 126 8.94 -16.27 1.59
N ASN A 127 9.78 -15.28 1.87
CA ASN A 127 10.18 -14.94 3.24
C ASN A 127 9.03 -14.37 4.06
N LEU A 128 8.24 -13.45 3.49
CA LEU A 128 7.06 -12.91 4.16
C LEU A 128 6.00 -14.00 4.42
N LEU A 129 5.80 -14.92 3.47
CA LEU A 129 4.83 -16.00 3.61
C LEU A 129 5.16 -16.98 4.75
N LYS A 130 6.45 -17.15 5.10
CA LYS A 130 6.88 -17.97 6.25
C LYS A 130 6.43 -17.39 7.60
N LEU A 131 6.17 -16.07 7.66
CA LEU A 131 5.69 -15.40 8.87
C LEU A 131 4.19 -15.68 9.12
N GLY A 132 3.44 -16.05 8.07
CA GLY A 132 2.07 -16.54 8.18
C GLY A 132 1.01 -15.49 8.54
N SER A 133 1.36 -14.20 8.55
CA SER A 133 0.60 -13.15 9.24
C SER A 133 -0.35 -12.32 8.36
N PHE A 134 -0.39 -12.53 7.05
CA PHE A 134 -1.22 -11.72 6.14
C PHE A 134 -1.82 -12.53 4.99
N SER A 135 -2.95 -12.03 4.48
CA SER A 135 -3.59 -12.50 3.26
C SER A 135 -3.60 -11.41 2.20
N PHE A 136 -3.58 -11.80 0.93
CA PHE A 136 -3.70 -10.87 -0.17
C PHE A 136 -4.50 -11.46 -1.32
N CYS A 137 -5.09 -10.61 -2.15
CA CYS A 137 -5.66 -11.01 -3.43
C CYS A 137 -5.32 -9.99 -4.53
N GLY A 138 -5.33 -10.45 -5.77
CA GLY A 138 -5.14 -9.60 -6.95
C GLY A 138 -6.44 -9.35 -7.69
N VAL A 139 -7.06 -8.18 -7.48
CA VAL A 139 -8.28 -7.75 -8.19
C VAL A 139 -8.19 -6.28 -8.61
N ASP A 140 -8.86 -5.93 -9.71
CA ASP A 140 -9.14 -4.54 -10.05
C ASP A 140 -10.50 -4.11 -9.46
N VAL A 141 -10.45 -3.19 -8.50
CA VAL A 141 -11.64 -2.65 -7.82
C VAL A 141 -12.30 -1.51 -8.59
N GLY A 142 -11.79 -1.12 -9.77
CA GLY A 142 -12.37 -0.07 -10.62
C GLY A 142 -12.09 1.37 -10.17
N TYR A 143 -11.76 1.60 -8.89
CA TYR A 143 -11.37 2.90 -8.34
C TYR A 143 -9.86 3.10 -8.42
N TYR A 144 -9.34 4.25 -8.86
CA TYR A 144 -7.88 4.52 -8.96
C TYR A 144 -7.25 5.06 -7.67
N GLU A 145 -7.58 4.40 -6.56
CA GLU A 145 -7.19 4.79 -5.23
C GLU A 145 -6.15 3.86 -4.60
N ASN A 146 -5.43 4.39 -3.62
CA ASN A 146 -4.76 3.58 -2.60
C ASN A 146 -5.43 3.91 -1.28
N VAL A 147 -5.79 2.85 -0.56
CA VAL A 147 -6.52 2.93 0.70
C VAL A 147 -5.69 2.21 1.74
N ILE A 148 -5.57 2.80 2.93
CA ILE A 148 -4.97 2.18 4.11
C ILE A 148 -5.94 2.35 5.27
N ILE A 149 -6.37 1.25 5.85
CA ILE A 149 -7.31 1.22 6.96
C ILE A 149 -6.66 0.45 8.11
N THR A 150 -6.60 1.08 9.28
CA THR A 150 -6.23 0.47 10.56
C THR A 150 -7.40 0.62 11.52
N GLU A 151 -7.28 0.08 12.73
CA GLU A 151 -8.28 0.32 13.77
C GLU A 151 -8.35 1.79 14.23
N ASN A 152 -7.32 2.60 13.93
CA ASN A 152 -7.22 3.98 14.41
C ASN A 152 -7.44 5.03 13.31
N ALA A 153 -7.25 4.66 12.04
CA ALA A 153 -7.26 5.62 10.95
C ALA A 153 -7.65 5.00 9.62
N TYR A 154 -8.27 5.82 8.79
CA TYR A 154 -8.50 5.59 7.38
C TYR A 154 -7.70 6.62 6.58
N PHE A 155 -6.97 6.15 5.59
CA PHE A 155 -6.23 6.98 4.64
C PHE A 155 -6.62 6.58 3.23
N GLU A 156 -6.82 7.58 2.38
CA GLU A 156 -7.15 7.39 0.99
C GLU A 156 -6.40 8.42 0.16
N TYR A 157 -5.98 7.99 -1.02
CA TYR A 157 -5.76 8.93 -2.09
C TYR A 157 -6.25 8.39 -3.41
N GLY A 158 -6.79 9.27 -4.24
CA GLY A 158 -7.36 8.90 -5.53
C GLY A 158 -6.78 9.68 -6.70
N ARG A 159 -6.95 9.08 -7.88
CA ARG A 159 -6.56 9.64 -9.17
C ARG A 159 -7.79 9.59 -10.09
N LYS A 160 -7.82 10.46 -11.09
CA LYS A 160 -8.82 10.38 -12.17
C LYS A 160 -8.58 9.20 -13.11
N THR A 161 -7.32 8.88 -13.39
CA THR A 161 -6.94 7.71 -14.18
C THR A 161 -5.73 7.00 -13.55
N GLU A 162 -5.40 5.81 -14.04
CA GLU A 162 -4.22 5.06 -13.57
C GLU A 162 -2.91 5.83 -13.66
N VAL A 163 -2.79 6.75 -14.63
CA VAL A 163 -1.54 7.41 -14.99
C VAL A 163 -1.48 8.90 -14.64
N THR A 164 -2.62 9.52 -14.29
CA THR A 164 -2.64 10.91 -13.83
C THR A 164 -1.98 11.05 -12.45
N PRO A 165 -1.49 12.24 -12.08
CA PRO A 165 -1.12 12.55 -10.69
C PRO A 165 -2.25 12.27 -9.70
N ILE A 166 -1.90 12.30 -8.41
CA ILE A 166 -2.90 12.18 -7.35
C ILE A 166 -3.68 13.49 -7.27
N GLU A 167 -5.00 13.40 -7.22
CA GLU A 167 -5.89 14.56 -7.27
C GLU A 167 -6.42 14.93 -5.89
N HIS A 168 -6.64 13.94 -5.03
CA HIS A 168 -7.10 14.14 -3.66
C HIS A 168 -6.43 13.15 -2.72
N PHE A 169 -6.30 13.60 -1.47
CA PHE A 169 -5.86 12.80 -0.34
C PHE A 169 -6.78 13.09 0.83
N TYR A 170 -7.12 12.05 1.57
CA TYR A 170 -8.06 12.11 2.67
C TYR A 170 -7.56 11.25 3.82
N GLN A 171 -7.73 11.75 5.04
CA GLN A 171 -7.58 10.96 6.26
C GLN A 171 -8.80 11.17 7.16
N SER A 172 -9.21 10.09 7.81
CA SER A 172 -10.20 10.14 8.89
C SER A 172 -9.73 9.34 10.10
N LYS A 173 -10.07 9.85 11.29
CA LYS A 173 -10.01 9.11 12.55
C LYS A 173 -11.42 8.85 13.13
N ASP A 174 -12.47 9.08 12.33
CA ASP A 174 -13.84 8.77 12.75
C ASP A 174 -14.04 7.25 12.77
N TYR A 175 -14.28 6.71 13.97
CA TYR A 175 -14.55 5.29 14.19
C TYR A 175 -15.67 4.76 13.30
N ASP A 176 -16.76 5.51 13.13
CA ASP A 176 -17.90 5.06 12.31
C ASP A 176 -17.52 4.99 10.83
N LYS A 177 -16.68 5.92 10.36
CA LYS A 177 -16.18 5.87 8.98
C LYS A 177 -15.23 4.69 8.81
N ILE A 178 -14.23 4.56 9.67
CA ILE A 178 -13.27 3.46 9.64
C ILE A 178 -14.01 2.12 9.58
N LYS A 179 -15.03 1.93 10.41
CA LYS A 179 -15.84 0.70 10.43
C LYS A 179 -16.59 0.46 9.11
N ARG A 180 -17.15 1.49 8.48
CA ARG A 180 -17.82 1.37 7.18
C ARG A 180 -16.84 1.03 6.06
N GLU A 181 -15.71 1.74 6.00
CA GLU A 181 -14.68 1.53 4.98
C GLU A 181 -14.03 0.14 5.14
N LEU A 182 -13.82 -0.31 6.37
CA LEU A 182 -13.35 -1.65 6.67
C LEU A 182 -14.34 -2.72 6.21
N ALA A 183 -15.62 -2.56 6.52
CA ALA A 183 -16.66 -3.48 6.09
C ALA A 183 -16.76 -3.56 4.56
N HIS A 184 -16.66 -2.42 3.87
CA HIS A 184 -16.63 -2.38 2.41
C HIS A 184 -15.39 -3.07 1.84
N PHE A 185 -14.22 -2.82 2.43
CA PHE A 185 -12.98 -3.50 2.04
C PHE A 185 -13.13 -5.02 2.18
N ASP A 186 -13.64 -5.50 3.32
CA ASP A 186 -13.80 -6.92 3.59
C ASP A 186 -14.77 -7.60 2.62
N GLU A 187 -15.88 -6.93 2.29
CA GLU A 187 -16.82 -7.41 1.28
C GLU A 187 -16.12 -7.61 -0.08
N VAL A 188 -15.36 -6.62 -0.53
CA VAL A 188 -14.61 -6.71 -1.80
C VAL A 188 -13.53 -7.77 -1.72
N PHE A 189 -12.80 -7.86 -0.60
CA PHE A 189 -11.73 -8.83 -0.42
C PHE A 189 -12.28 -10.27 -0.45
N ASP A 190 -13.29 -10.55 0.38
CA ASP A 190 -13.85 -11.89 0.56
C ASP A 190 -14.55 -12.38 -0.72
N ALA A 191 -15.20 -11.47 -1.47
CA ALA A 191 -15.80 -11.80 -2.76
C ALA A 191 -14.78 -12.20 -3.84
N ASN A 192 -13.52 -11.77 -3.72
CA ASN A 192 -12.48 -11.97 -4.73
C ASN A 192 -11.40 -12.96 -4.32
N TYR A 193 -11.29 -13.30 -3.03
CA TYR A 193 -10.23 -14.16 -2.51
C TYR A 193 -10.40 -15.62 -2.96
N LYS A 194 -9.42 -16.14 -3.72
CA LYS A 194 -9.46 -17.50 -4.31
C LYS A 194 -8.72 -18.56 -3.49
N GLY A 195 -8.37 -18.22 -2.25
CA GLY A 195 -7.56 -19.07 -1.37
C GLY A 195 -6.05 -18.86 -1.54
N ARG A 196 -5.32 -19.05 -0.44
CA ARG A 196 -3.90 -18.71 -0.30
C ARG A 196 -3.01 -19.21 -1.44
N ASN A 197 -3.14 -20.47 -1.82
CA ASN A 197 -2.29 -21.07 -2.86
C ASN A 197 -2.54 -20.43 -4.24
N SER A 198 -3.80 -20.16 -4.58
CA SER A 198 -4.18 -19.50 -5.84
C SER A 198 -3.62 -18.09 -5.92
N GLU A 199 -3.72 -17.32 -4.82
CA GLU A 199 -3.22 -15.94 -4.77
C GLU A 199 -1.70 -15.88 -4.84
N ILE A 200 -0.99 -16.78 -4.14
CA ILE A 200 0.46 -16.91 -4.23
C ILE A 200 0.90 -17.22 -5.67
N ALA A 201 0.25 -18.20 -6.32
CA ALA A 201 0.58 -18.57 -7.69
C ALA A 201 0.33 -17.40 -8.66
N SER A 202 -0.81 -16.72 -8.53
CA SER A 202 -1.16 -15.55 -9.33
C SER A 202 -0.14 -14.41 -9.18
N LEU A 203 0.26 -14.09 -7.94
CA LEU A 203 1.24 -13.03 -7.69
C LEU A 203 2.64 -13.39 -8.20
N LYS A 204 3.09 -14.65 -8.01
CA LYS A 204 4.36 -15.13 -8.57
C LYS A 204 4.34 -15.07 -10.10
N GLN A 205 3.26 -15.50 -10.72
CA GLN A 205 3.10 -15.41 -12.19
C GLN A 205 3.17 -13.95 -12.67
N PHE A 206 2.50 -13.03 -11.96
CA PHE A 206 2.59 -11.61 -12.27
C PHE A 206 4.05 -11.10 -12.19
N ILE A 207 4.75 -11.38 -11.09
CA ILE A 207 6.15 -10.96 -10.87
C ILE A 207 7.06 -11.53 -11.97
N MET A 208 6.94 -12.81 -12.30
CA MET A 208 7.76 -13.45 -13.33
C MET A 208 7.43 -12.95 -14.75
N SER A 209 6.22 -12.42 -14.97
CA SER A 209 5.83 -11.82 -16.25
C SER A 209 6.30 -10.37 -16.44
N LEU A 210 6.95 -9.76 -15.43
CA LEU A 210 7.34 -8.34 -15.49
C LEU A 210 8.28 -8.02 -16.65
N GLU A 211 9.17 -8.95 -17.02
CA GLU A 211 10.09 -8.74 -18.14
C GLU A 211 9.35 -8.54 -19.46
N GLN A 212 8.42 -9.45 -19.77
CA GLN A 212 7.59 -9.36 -20.97
C GLN A 212 6.75 -8.09 -20.95
N ARG A 213 6.10 -7.80 -19.82
CA ARG A 213 5.24 -6.61 -19.65
C ARG A 213 6.02 -5.29 -19.78
N LEU A 214 7.26 -5.25 -19.31
CA LEU A 214 8.11 -4.07 -19.45
C LEU A 214 8.57 -3.89 -20.90
N LYS A 215 8.89 -4.96 -21.62
CA LYS A 215 9.20 -4.91 -23.06
C LYS A 215 8.02 -4.39 -23.89
N GLU A 216 6.79 -4.75 -23.52
CA GLU A 216 5.56 -4.28 -24.19
C GLU A 216 5.23 -2.81 -23.87
N ALA A 217 5.76 -2.27 -22.77
CA ALA A 217 5.48 -0.91 -22.30
C ALA A 217 6.52 0.13 -22.76
N LEU A 218 7.63 -0.29 -23.35
CA LEU A 218 8.72 0.53 -23.88
C LEU A 218 8.55 0.74 -25.39
#